data_AF-A0A0G1CTU0-F1
#
_entry.id   AF-A0A0G1CTU0-F1
#
_cell.length_a   1.000
_cell.length_b   1.000
_cell.length_c   1.000
_cell.angle_alpha   90.00
_cell.angle_beta   90.00
_cell.angle_gamma   90.00
#
_symmetry.space_group_name_H-M   'P 1'
#
loop_
_entity.id
_entity.type
_entity.pdbx_description
1 polymer ?
#
loop_
_entity_poly.entity_id
_entity_poly.type
_entity_poly.pdbx_seq_one_letter_code
_entity_poly.pdbx_strand_id
1 'polypeptide(L)'
;MIYIGISVVLLLGAIVATSVINSQPSSEADIRAKASLQAGIVYEGIVNSIDTSGQTLIVESLKPKDGGMALTGIWTVQVPSTLSLSGISIGSDVQLTVDSKTFDIQNHSMQVKNIVAK
;
A
#
# COMPACT_ATOMS: atom_id res chain seq x y z
N MET A 1 28.73 39.59 41.28
CA MET A 1 28.68 39.91 39.83
C MET A 1 28.99 38.61 39.10
N ILE A 2 28.04 37.80 38.59
CA ILE A 2 27.04 38.08 37.53
C ILE A 2 27.80 38.56 36.26
N TYR A 3 27.86 37.92 35.09
CA TYR A 3 27.09 36.89 34.39
C TYR A 3 28.05 36.08 33.47
N ILE A 4 28.16 34.75 33.64
CA ILE A 4 28.55 33.84 32.55
C ILE A 4 27.41 32.82 32.45
N GLY A 5 26.32 33.23 31.82
CA GLY A 5 25.10 32.42 31.77
C GLY A 5 24.12 32.90 30.71
N ILE A 6 24.60 33.47 29.61
CA ILE A 6 23.74 34.00 28.54
C ILE A 6 24.21 33.56 27.16
N SER A 7 24.71 32.32 27.02
CA SER A 7 25.01 31.74 25.71
C SER A 7 23.94 30.76 25.20
N VAL A 8 22.76 30.69 25.85
CA VAL A 8 21.71 29.70 25.52
C VAL A 8 20.35 30.34 25.15
N VAL A 9 20.26 31.67 24.98
CA VAL A 9 18.93 32.32 24.83
C VAL A 9 18.66 32.92 23.43
N LEU A 10 19.57 32.82 22.47
CA LEU A 10 19.35 33.35 21.11
C LEU A 10 19.11 32.28 20.02
N LEU A 11 18.56 31.12 20.40
CA LEU A 11 18.21 30.06 19.44
C LEU A 11 16.77 29.54 19.60
N LEU A 12 15.90 30.30 20.27
CA LEU A 12 14.49 29.95 20.47
C LEU A 12 13.49 30.87 19.72
N GLY A 13 13.97 31.86 18.97
CA GLY A 13 13.13 32.85 18.29
C GLY A 13 12.72 32.53 16.85
N ALA A 14 13.07 31.36 16.30
CA ALA A 14 12.89 31.05 14.87
C ALA A 14 11.82 29.98 14.56
N ILE A 15 11.01 29.56 15.54
CA ILE A 15 10.03 28.47 15.33
C ILE A 15 8.60 28.99 15.07
N VAL A 16 8.32 30.29 15.20
CA VAL A 16 6.92 30.79 15.18
C VAL A 16 6.48 31.41 13.85
N ALA A 17 7.33 31.41 12.81
CA ALA A 17 7.04 32.09 11.54
C ALA A 17 6.66 31.16 10.37
N THR A 18 6.19 29.94 10.61
CA THR A 18 5.59 29.10 9.55
C THR A 18 4.21 28.54 9.90
N SER A 19 3.72 28.77 11.12
CA SER A 19 2.31 28.58 11.44
C SER A 19 1.53 29.80 10.94
N VAL A 20 0.49 29.56 10.15
CA VAL A 20 -0.52 30.52 9.63
C VAL A 20 -0.06 31.55 8.60
N ILE A 21 0.37 31.10 7.43
CA ILE A 21 -0.23 31.46 6.13
C ILE A 21 0.08 30.29 5.20
N ASN A 22 -0.84 29.33 5.15
CA ASN A 22 -1.37 28.86 3.88
C ASN A 22 -2.60 28.01 4.18
N SER A 23 -3.76 28.65 4.26
CA SER A 23 -5.03 27.97 4.02
C SER A 23 -5.07 27.58 2.54
N GLN A 24 -4.24 26.61 2.15
CA GLN A 24 -4.31 25.97 0.85
C GLN A 24 -5.22 24.76 1.03
N PRO A 25 -6.24 24.57 0.16
CA PRO A 25 -7.26 23.57 0.37
C PRO A 25 -6.63 22.18 0.43
N SER A 26 -6.60 21.60 1.62
CA SER A 26 -6.17 20.24 1.94
C SER A 26 -7.19 19.20 1.49
N SER A 27 -7.69 19.31 0.26
CA SER A 27 -8.80 18.48 -0.21
C SER A 27 -8.61 17.77 -1.53
N GLU A 28 -7.47 17.86 -2.22
CA GLU A 28 -7.31 17.12 -3.48
C GLU A 28 -6.15 16.14 -3.51
N ALA A 29 -5.00 16.47 -2.91
CA ALA A 29 -3.88 15.54 -2.80
C ALA A 29 -4.16 14.47 -1.74
N ASP A 30 -4.71 14.88 -0.59
CA ASP A 30 -5.05 13.99 0.50
C ASP A 30 -6.29 13.12 0.16
N ILE A 31 -7.26 13.68 -0.59
CA ILE A 31 -8.36 12.90 -1.14
C ILE A 31 -7.87 11.94 -2.22
N ARG A 32 -6.93 12.31 -3.10
CA ARG A 32 -6.35 11.36 -4.08
C ARG A 32 -5.54 10.26 -3.41
N ALA A 33 -4.74 10.58 -2.40
CA ALA A 33 -3.99 9.57 -1.65
C ALA A 33 -4.94 8.62 -0.90
N LYS A 34 -5.99 9.15 -0.26
CA LYS A 34 -7.03 8.34 0.39
C LYS A 34 -7.91 7.58 -0.58
N ALA A 35 -8.22 8.14 -1.75
CA ALA A 35 -8.98 7.49 -2.82
C ALA A 35 -8.15 6.38 -3.48
N SER A 36 -6.84 6.56 -3.62
CA SER A 36 -5.90 5.53 -4.06
C SER A 36 -5.77 4.41 -3.01
N LEU A 37 -5.70 4.74 -1.72
CA LEU A 37 -5.79 3.77 -0.61
C LEU A 37 -7.15 3.05 -0.56
N GLN A 38 -8.24 3.74 -0.91
CA GLN A 38 -9.57 3.12 -1.04
C GLN A 38 -9.69 2.23 -2.28
N ALA A 39 -9.08 2.62 -3.40
CA ALA A 39 -9.06 1.86 -4.65
C ALA A 39 -8.18 0.61 -4.57
N GLY A 40 -7.19 0.58 -3.67
CA GLY A 40 -6.24 -0.52 -3.53
C GLY A 40 -5.04 -0.39 -4.48
N ILE A 41 -4.02 -1.20 -4.24
CA ILE A 41 -2.79 -1.21 -5.05
C ILE A 41 -2.91 -2.32 -6.09
N VAL A 42 -2.69 -2.00 -7.36
CA VAL A 42 -2.81 -2.99 -8.44
C VAL A 42 -1.47 -3.67 -8.71
N TYR A 43 -1.44 -4.99 -8.59
CA TYR A 43 -0.30 -5.84 -8.93
C TYR A 43 -0.66 -6.79 -10.08
N GLU A 44 0.33 -7.16 -10.88
CA GLU A 44 0.28 -8.25 -11.83
C GLU A 44 1.23 -9.36 -11.36
N GLY A 45 0.79 -10.61 -11.37
CA GLY A 45 1.62 -11.74 -10.97
C GLY A 45 1.15 -13.03 -11.60
N ILE A 46 1.92 -14.09 -11.36
CA ILE A 46 1.67 -15.43 -11.90
C ILE A 46 1.10 -16.30 -10.80
N VAL A 47 0.00 -16.99 -11.08
CA VAL A 47 -0.61 -17.90 -10.11
C VAL A 47 0.22 -19.18 -10.01
N ASN A 48 0.76 -19.46 -8.84
CA ASN A 48 1.49 -20.70 -8.57
C ASN A 48 0.58 -21.80 -8.01
N SER A 49 -0.39 -21.46 -7.15
CA SER A 49 -1.40 -22.41 -6.69
C SER A 49 -2.71 -21.73 -6.29
N ILE A 50 -3.79 -22.53 -6.25
CA ILE A 50 -5.13 -22.07 -5.92
C ILE A 50 -5.74 -23.03 -4.91
N ASP A 51 -6.14 -22.51 -3.76
CA ASP A 51 -7.01 -23.18 -2.81
C ASP A 51 -8.40 -22.55 -2.88
N THR A 52 -9.32 -23.22 -3.57
CA THR A 52 -10.70 -22.76 -3.71
C THR A 52 -11.51 -22.95 -2.43
N SER A 53 -11.11 -23.87 -1.54
CA SER A 53 -11.82 -24.13 -0.28
C SER A 53 -11.47 -23.07 0.77
N GLY A 54 -10.18 -22.74 0.87
CA GLY A 54 -9.65 -21.68 1.73
C GLY A 54 -9.67 -20.29 1.09
N GLN A 55 -10.15 -20.16 -0.14
CA GLN A 55 -10.16 -18.93 -0.94
C GLN A 55 -8.83 -18.19 -0.94
N THR A 56 -7.77 -18.93 -1.18
CA THR A 56 -6.41 -18.42 -1.15
C THR A 56 -5.74 -18.71 -2.49
N LEU A 57 -5.03 -17.74 -3.03
CA LEU A 57 -4.07 -17.96 -4.11
C LEU A 57 -2.67 -17.81 -3.60
N ILE A 58 -1.77 -18.57 -4.19
CA ILE A 58 -0.34 -18.34 -4.07
C ILE A 58 0.11 -17.72 -5.38
N VAL A 59 0.67 -16.53 -5.32
CA VAL A 59 1.08 -15.74 -6.48
C VAL A 59 2.55 -15.39 -6.37
N GLU A 60 3.25 -15.44 -7.50
CA GLU A 60 4.65 -15.08 -7.59
C GLU A 60 4.88 -13.91 -8.56
N SER A 61 6.07 -13.32 -8.48
CA SER A 61 6.52 -12.27 -9.41
C SER A 61 5.58 -11.06 -9.47
N LEU A 62 5.08 -10.61 -8.31
CA LEU A 62 4.15 -9.50 -8.21
C LEU A 62 4.81 -8.17 -8.62
N LYS A 63 4.28 -7.55 -9.67
CA LYS A 63 4.74 -6.27 -10.22
C LYS A 63 3.65 -5.21 -10.09
N PRO A 64 3.92 -4.05 -9.49
CA PRO A 64 2.93 -2.98 -9.42
C PRO A 64 2.65 -2.41 -10.81
N LYS A 65 1.36 -2.21 -11.14
CA LYS A 65 0.93 -1.69 -12.45
C LYS A 65 1.36 -0.24 -12.70
N ASP A 66 1.32 0.57 -11.65
CA ASP A 66 1.59 2.03 -11.73
C ASP A 66 3.08 2.37 -11.62
N GLY A 67 3.96 1.37 -11.74
CA GLY A 67 5.39 1.50 -11.50
C GLY A 67 5.74 1.43 -10.02
N GLY A 68 6.92 0.92 -9.71
CA GLY A 68 7.37 0.69 -8.34
C GLY A 68 8.27 -0.53 -8.22
N MET A 69 8.65 -0.87 -7.00
CA MET A 69 9.47 -2.04 -6.74
C MET A 69 8.61 -3.31 -6.87
N ALA A 70 9.08 -4.28 -7.66
CA ALA A 70 8.45 -5.58 -7.72
C ALA A 70 8.63 -6.31 -6.39
N LEU A 71 7.57 -7.00 -5.95
CA LEU A 71 7.62 -7.86 -4.79
C LEU A 71 8.11 -9.23 -5.25
N THR A 72 9.34 -9.54 -4.88
CA THR A 72 9.95 -10.83 -5.16
C THR A 72 9.42 -11.90 -4.21
N GLY A 73 9.46 -13.16 -4.64
CA GLY A 73 9.06 -14.30 -3.83
C GLY A 73 7.60 -14.71 -4.01
N ILE A 74 7.17 -15.60 -3.13
CA ILE A 74 5.87 -16.23 -3.15
C ILE A 74 4.98 -15.51 -2.12
N TRP A 75 3.81 -15.07 -2.57
CA TRP A 75 2.86 -14.33 -1.77
C TRP A 75 1.53 -15.07 -1.64
N THR A 76 1.01 -15.06 -0.42
CA THR A 76 -0.31 -15.60 -0.10
C THR A 76 -1.35 -14.50 -0.26
N VAL A 77 -2.30 -14.73 -1.14
CA VAL A 77 -3.36 -13.79 -1.47
C VAL A 77 -4.69 -14.36 -0.99
N GLN A 78 -5.24 -13.79 0.08
CA GLN A 78 -6.59 -14.12 0.51
C GLN A 78 -7.62 -13.39 -0.36
N VAL A 79 -8.59 -14.17 -0.86
CA VAL A 79 -9.66 -13.70 -1.70
C VAL A 79 -10.97 -13.69 -0.90
N PRO A 80 -11.69 -12.55 -0.86
CA PRO A 80 -13.00 -12.48 -0.23
C PRO A 80 -13.99 -13.45 -0.86
N SER A 81 -14.90 -14.01 -0.04
CA SER A 81 -16.01 -14.88 -0.48
C SER A 81 -16.95 -14.29 -1.51
N THR A 82 -16.93 -12.97 -1.68
CA THR A 82 -17.71 -12.26 -2.69
C THR A 82 -17.10 -12.33 -4.08
N LEU A 83 -15.84 -12.75 -4.23
CA LEU A 83 -15.15 -12.86 -5.51
C LEU A 83 -15.05 -14.32 -5.94
N SER A 84 -15.20 -14.55 -7.25
CA SER A 84 -15.05 -15.89 -7.82
C SER A 84 -13.62 -16.10 -8.30
N LEU A 85 -13.06 -17.27 -7.98
CA LEU A 85 -11.81 -17.76 -8.57
C LEU A 85 -12.05 -18.53 -9.88
N SER A 86 -13.30 -18.59 -10.35
CA SER A 86 -13.65 -19.25 -11.60
C SER A 86 -12.91 -18.62 -12.77
N GLY A 87 -12.28 -19.44 -13.61
CA GLY A 87 -11.52 -19.00 -14.78
C GLY A 87 -10.06 -18.65 -14.49
N ILE A 88 -9.62 -18.64 -13.24
CA ILE A 88 -8.21 -18.49 -12.89
C ILE A 88 -7.55 -19.87 -12.90
N SER A 89 -6.42 -19.98 -13.59
CA SER A 89 -5.66 -21.23 -13.72
C SER A 89 -4.27 -21.08 -13.14
N ILE A 90 -3.70 -22.18 -12.66
CA ILE A 90 -2.29 -22.22 -12.29
C ILE A 90 -1.43 -21.91 -13.52
N GLY A 91 -0.41 -21.07 -13.35
CA GLY A 91 0.46 -20.56 -14.40
C GLY A 91 -0.11 -19.38 -15.19
N SER A 92 -1.35 -18.94 -14.92
CA SER A 92 -1.93 -17.77 -15.58
C SER A 92 -1.46 -16.46 -14.94
N ASP A 93 -1.37 -15.43 -15.78
CA ASP A 93 -1.19 -14.06 -15.32
C ASP A 93 -2.51 -13.54 -14.71
N VAL A 94 -2.40 -12.93 -13.54
CA VAL A 94 -3.52 -12.32 -12.84
C VAL A 94 -3.21 -10.88 -12.48
N GLN A 95 -4.24 -10.04 -12.55
CA GLN A 95 -4.24 -8.70 -11.99
C GLN A 95 -4.98 -8.71 -10.66
N LEU A 96 -4.30 -8.25 -9.62
CA LEU A 96 -4.78 -8.21 -8.24
C LEU A 96 -4.93 -6.77 -7.80
N THR A 97 -6.12 -6.40 -7.33
CA THR A 97 -6.31 -5.14 -6.62
C THR A 97 -6.22 -5.42 -5.13
N VAL A 98 -5.09 -5.09 -4.52
CA VAL A 98 -4.75 -5.42 -3.13
C VAL A 98 -5.28 -4.37 -2.17
N ASP A 99 -5.85 -4.80 -1.04
CA ASP A 99 -6.13 -3.90 0.07
C ASP A 99 -4.84 -3.56 0.82
N SER A 100 -4.40 -2.30 0.67
CA SER A 100 -3.18 -1.78 1.30
C SER A 100 -3.18 -1.92 2.83
N LYS A 101 -4.34 -2.06 3.48
CA LYS A 101 -4.44 -2.24 4.93
C LYS A 101 -4.09 -3.64 5.40
N THR A 102 -4.10 -4.61 4.49
CA THR A 102 -3.91 -6.04 4.79
C THR A 102 -2.55 -6.56 4.37
N PHE A 103 -1.71 -5.67 3.86
CA PHE A 103 -0.41 -6.02 3.32
C PHE A 103 0.58 -6.34 4.46
N ASP A 104 0.97 -7.60 4.56
CA ASP A 104 1.91 -8.10 5.56
C ASP A 104 3.19 -8.61 4.87
N ILE A 105 4.24 -7.80 4.99
CA ILE A 105 5.55 -8.11 4.41
C ILE A 105 6.24 -9.24 5.17
N GLN A 106 6.00 -9.40 6.46
CA GLN A 106 6.68 -10.42 7.26
C GLN A 106 6.17 -11.81 6.93
N ASN A 107 4.86 -11.95 6.73
CA ASN A 107 4.21 -13.22 6.40
C ASN A 107 4.01 -13.42 4.89
N HIS A 108 4.47 -12.48 4.05
CA HIS A 108 4.19 -12.42 2.61
C HIS A 108 2.72 -12.68 2.30
N SER A 109 1.82 -11.95 2.97
CA SER A 109 0.38 -12.14 2.81
C SER A 109 -0.35 -10.83 2.57
N MET A 110 -1.49 -10.93 1.88
CA MET A 110 -2.35 -9.79 1.57
C MET A 110 -3.77 -10.24 1.24
N GLN A 111 -4.75 -9.34 1.40
CA GLN A 111 -6.10 -9.52 0.88
C GLN A 111 -6.31 -8.69 -0.38
N VAL A 112 -7.12 -9.21 -1.30
CA VAL A 112 -7.53 -8.49 -2.50
C VAL A 112 -8.97 -8.00 -2.41
N LYS A 113 -9.22 -6.85 -3.01
CA LYS A 113 -10.55 -6.30 -3.28
C LYS A 113 -11.09 -6.76 -4.63
N ASN A 114 -10.21 -7.11 -5.56
CA ASN A 114 -10.57 -7.61 -6.88
C ASN A 114 -9.45 -8.49 -7.46
N ILE A 115 -9.84 -9.44 -8.31
CA ILE A 115 -8.93 -10.32 -9.05
C ILE A 115 -9.47 -10.55 -10.46
N VAL A 116 -8.58 -10.48 -11.46
CA VAL A 116 -8.92 -10.66 -12.87
C VAL A 116 -7.84 -11.51 -13.55
N ALA A 117 -8.25 -12.58 -14.24
CA ALA A 117 -7.35 -13.34 -15.12
C ALA A 117 -7.06 -12.54 -16.40
N LYS A 118 -5.81 -12.57 -16.87
CA LYS A 118 -5.34 -11.79 -18.04
C LYS A 118 -5.18 -12.66 -19.28
#